data_AF-A0A2I4GT73-F1
#
_entry.id   AF-A0A2I4GT73-F1
#
_cell.length_a   1.000
_cell.length_b   1.000
_cell.length_c   1.000
_cell.angle_alpha   90.00
_cell.angle_beta   90.00
_cell.angle_gamma   90.00
#
_symmetry.space_group_name_H-M   'P 1'
#
loop_
_entity.id
_entity.type
_entity.pdbx_description
1 polymer ?
#
loop_
_entity_poly.entity_id
_entity_poly.type
_entity_poly.pdbx_seq_one_letter_code
_entity_poly.pdbx_strand_id
1 'polypeptide(L)'
;MASRVVQLLMLLSFIWFLLLGHNEVAANWGLSREEEARFKQQLTSLEKSAVKSIHEGGDIYDCVDFYTQPGFSHPLWKNTTFQTKRKLFMQGLRSTAKLPLNIGLKDGGCPYGTVPIKRTGKDELHSELFPSNLEEEPGHHYAVLQTKPDPNTMLEGTESYFGLYNPKGVNGTQFSSFRLKISNGGDSIKAGFMVYPLLFKDTKTRLFAHVVVDKKMQCYNQGCPGYVQNSPRIPLGWPISHTSVVGGHQYAIRLQISKQYISTGPNSTEYIWSLQFHDNLYTYVGMWPAAMFGSLYNVGNQADWGGEVYSPPDQPSPHMGTGILPQPNGDSRYAHSRGIAISYPNSRSLYVNPDDTILYASDPKFYNIMDRGYMNDNWGRMILYDGPGGIKGA
;
A
#
# COMPACT_ATOMS: atom_id res chain seq x y z
N MET A 1 37.48 -13.39 48.66
CA MET A 1 36.37 -14.30 48.30
C MET A 1 35.09 -13.52 47.92
N ALA A 2 34.72 -12.45 48.65
CA ALA A 2 33.53 -11.63 48.38
C ALA A 2 33.48 -10.96 46.98
N SER A 3 34.62 -10.52 46.43
CA SER A 3 34.68 -9.81 45.14
C SER A 3 34.26 -10.66 43.93
N ARG A 4 34.57 -11.96 43.94
CA ARG A 4 34.19 -12.88 42.85
C ARG A 4 32.70 -13.21 42.85
N VAL A 5 32.08 -13.25 44.02
CA VAL A 5 30.64 -13.53 44.16
C VAL A 5 29.81 -12.35 43.64
N VAL A 6 30.23 -11.11 43.92
CA VAL A 6 29.56 -9.90 43.41
C VAL A 6 29.66 -9.80 41.89
N GLN A 7 30.81 -10.14 41.30
CA GLN A 7 30.97 -10.18 39.83
C GLN A 7 30.08 -11.23 39.18
N LEU A 8 29.95 -12.41 39.81
CA LEU A 8 29.08 -13.48 39.29
C LEU A 8 27.60 -13.09 39.34
N LEU A 9 27.17 -12.41 40.39
CA LEU A 9 25.79 -11.93 40.53
C LEU A 9 25.44 -10.81 39.54
N MET A 10 26.38 -9.90 39.24
CA MET A 10 26.17 -8.89 38.19
C MET A 10 26.15 -9.48 36.78
N LEU A 11 26.95 -10.51 36.50
CA LEU A 11 26.88 -11.24 35.24
C LEU A 11 25.55 -11.98 35.09
N LEU A 12 25.06 -12.63 36.14
CA LEU A 12 23.77 -13.31 36.13
C LEU A 12 22.60 -12.33 35.98
N SER A 13 22.66 -11.15 36.61
CA SER A 13 21.62 -10.13 36.40
C SER A 13 21.68 -9.54 34.99
N PHE A 14 22.87 -9.33 34.41
CA PHE A 14 23.03 -8.86 33.04
C PHE A 14 22.55 -9.90 32.02
N ILE A 15 22.84 -11.18 32.24
CA ILE A 15 22.31 -12.30 31.42
C ILE A 15 20.78 -12.40 31.58
N TRP A 16 20.24 -12.19 32.78
CA TRP A 16 18.79 -12.17 32.98
C TRP A 16 18.13 -10.95 32.31
N PHE A 17 18.76 -9.77 32.32
CA PHE A 17 18.32 -8.60 31.56
C PHE A 17 18.41 -8.81 30.05
N LEU A 18 19.43 -9.52 29.56
CA LEU A 18 19.52 -9.93 28.15
C LEU A 18 18.45 -10.97 27.78
N LEU A 19 18.11 -11.89 28.68
CA LEU A 19 17.06 -12.90 28.50
C LEU A 19 15.64 -12.32 28.62
N LEU A 20 15.45 -11.23 29.38
CA LEU A 20 14.19 -10.47 29.45
C LEU A 20 14.10 -9.41 28.33
N GLY A 21 15.20 -9.13 27.64
CA GLY A 21 15.34 -8.02 26.69
C GLY A 21 14.84 -8.29 25.27
N HIS A 22 14.69 -9.54 24.83
CA HIS A 22 14.13 -9.87 23.51
C HIS A 22 13.11 -11.01 23.61
N ASN A 23 11.90 -10.71 24.09
CA ASN A 23 10.74 -11.29 23.44
C ASN A 23 10.51 -10.49 22.15
N GLU A 24 11.42 -10.63 21.18
CA GLU A 24 11.03 -10.42 19.80
C GLU A 24 9.98 -11.49 19.52
N VAL A 25 8.70 -11.09 19.58
CA VAL A 25 7.64 -11.87 18.97
C VAL A 25 8.07 -12.04 17.52
N ALA A 26 8.55 -13.24 17.16
CA ALA A 26 8.96 -13.53 15.81
C ALA A 26 7.80 -13.15 14.89
N ALA A 27 8.00 -12.10 14.11
CA ALA A 27 6.96 -11.59 13.24
C ALA A 27 6.66 -12.66 12.18
N ASN A 28 5.38 -13.00 12.12
CA ASN A 28 4.76 -13.86 11.14
C ASN A 28 3.52 -13.09 10.71
N TRP A 29 2.98 -13.29 9.50
CA TRP A 29 1.60 -12.89 9.14
C TRP A 29 0.57 -13.40 10.17
N GLY A 30 0.98 -14.28 11.09
CA GLY A 30 0.14 -14.97 12.05
C GLY A 30 -0.41 -16.26 11.46
N LEU A 31 0.28 -16.81 10.44
CA LEU A 31 -0.13 -18.01 9.72
C LEU A 31 0.84 -19.16 9.93
N SER A 32 0.28 -20.34 10.15
CA SER A 32 0.98 -21.60 9.93
C SER A 32 1.16 -21.86 8.43
N ARG A 33 2.10 -22.75 8.08
CA ARG A 33 2.32 -23.19 6.68
C ARG A 33 1.04 -23.76 6.05
N GLU A 34 0.23 -24.45 6.83
CA GLU A 34 -1.04 -25.03 6.36
C GLU A 34 -2.08 -23.95 6.05
N GLU A 35 -2.17 -22.91 6.89
CA GLU A 35 -3.09 -21.80 6.65
C GLU A 35 -2.66 -20.96 5.45
N GLU A 36 -1.35 -20.74 5.27
CA GLU A 36 -0.82 -20.08 4.08
C GLU A 36 -1.12 -20.90 2.81
N ALA A 37 -0.87 -22.21 2.82
CA ALA A 37 -1.18 -23.09 1.69
C ALA A 37 -2.68 -23.08 1.36
N ARG A 38 -3.54 -23.09 2.39
CA ARG A 38 -5.00 -23.01 2.22
C ARG A 38 -5.42 -21.67 1.60
N PHE A 39 -4.86 -20.56 2.07
CA PHE A 39 -5.11 -19.24 1.51
C PHE A 39 -4.71 -19.18 0.02
N LYS A 40 -3.52 -19.68 -0.32
CA LYS A 40 -3.03 -19.77 -1.70
C LYS A 40 -3.93 -20.64 -2.58
N GLN A 41 -4.43 -21.76 -2.05
CA GLN A 41 -5.37 -22.63 -2.74
C GLN A 41 -6.72 -21.92 -3.01
N GLN A 42 -7.25 -21.17 -2.04
CA GLN A 42 -8.49 -20.41 -2.21
C GLN A 42 -8.36 -19.34 -3.29
N LEU A 43 -7.25 -18.59 -3.31
CA LEU A 43 -7.00 -17.57 -4.34
C LEU A 43 -6.82 -18.15 -5.76
N THR A 44 -6.28 -19.35 -5.86
CA THR A 44 -6.03 -20.01 -7.16
C THR A 44 -7.22 -20.85 -7.65
N SER A 45 -8.32 -20.90 -6.89
CA SER A 45 -9.55 -21.61 -7.26
C SER A 45 -10.81 -20.75 -7.11
N LEU A 46 -10.66 -19.43 -7.25
CA LEU A 46 -11.74 -18.43 -7.14
C LEU A 46 -12.87 -18.72 -8.13
N GLU A 47 -12.59 -19.29 -9.30
CA GLU A 47 -13.60 -19.60 -10.30
C GLU A 47 -14.67 -20.56 -9.77
N LYS A 48 -14.35 -21.39 -8.78
CA LYS A 48 -15.28 -22.37 -8.19
C LYS A 48 -16.30 -21.72 -7.25
N SER A 49 -15.99 -20.55 -6.70
CA SER A 49 -16.84 -19.79 -5.79
C SER A 49 -17.37 -18.48 -6.40
N ALA A 50 -17.03 -18.20 -7.66
CA ALA A 50 -17.44 -16.99 -8.35
C ALA A 50 -18.93 -17.04 -8.74
N VAL A 51 -19.67 -15.99 -8.39
CA VAL A 51 -21.07 -15.78 -8.82
C VAL A 51 -21.11 -15.20 -10.24
N LYS A 52 -20.11 -14.37 -10.59
CA LYS A 52 -19.92 -13.72 -11.88
C LYS A 52 -18.43 -13.49 -12.08
N SER A 53 -17.96 -13.54 -13.32
CA SER A 53 -16.61 -13.09 -13.69
C SER A 53 -16.70 -11.84 -14.58
N ILE A 54 -15.86 -10.85 -14.34
CA ILE A 54 -15.76 -9.60 -15.10
C ILE A 54 -14.43 -9.58 -15.82
N HIS A 55 -14.45 -9.39 -17.13
CA HIS A 55 -13.25 -9.31 -17.96
C HIS A 55 -12.90 -7.85 -18.21
N GLU A 56 -11.75 -7.42 -17.72
CA GLU A 56 -11.32 -6.04 -17.90
C GLU A 56 -9.81 -5.91 -17.94
N GLY A 57 -9.32 -5.13 -18.91
CA GLY A 57 -7.91 -4.82 -19.02
C GLY A 57 -6.99 -6.01 -19.29
N GLY A 58 -7.52 -7.18 -19.65
CA GLY A 58 -6.76 -8.42 -19.82
C GLY A 58 -6.84 -9.37 -18.61
N ASP A 59 -7.44 -8.92 -17.50
CA ASP A 59 -7.67 -9.75 -16.32
C ASP A 59 -9.11 -10.26 -16.25
N ILE A 60 -9.28 -11.24 -15.36
CA ILE A 60 -10.57 -11.74 -14.91
C ILE A 60 -10.71 -11.40 -13.43
N TYR A 61 -11.77 -10.71 -13.07
CA TYR A 61 -12.15 -10.44 -11.69
C TYR A 61 -13.35 -11.30 -11.33
N ASP A 62 -13.17 -12.20 -10.38
CA ASP A 62 -14.22 -13.07 -9.88
C ASP A 62 -14.97 -12.40 -8.74
N CYS A 63 -16.28 -12.27 -8.92
CA CYS A 63 -17.19 -11.77 -7.91
C CYS A 63 -17.50 -12.90 -6.93
N VAL A 64 -16.85 -12.89 -5.79
CA VAL A 64 -17.05 -13.87 -4.71
C VAL A 64 -17.92 -13.30 -3.60
N ASP A 65 -18.64 -14.15 -2.88
CA ASP A 65 -19.43 -13.71 -1.72
C ASP A 65 -18.53 -12.98 -0.70
N PHE A 66 -19.00 -11.81 -0.26
CA PHE A 66 -18.23 -10.94 0.62
C PHE A 66 -17.83 -11.63 1.94
N TYR A 67 -18.71 -12.45 2.51
CA TYR A 67 -18.54 -13.07 3.82
C TYR A 67 -17.62 -14.30 3.75
N THR A 68 -17.48 -14.92 2.58
CA THR A 68 -16.65 -16.11 2.35
C THR A 68 -15.39 -15.84 1.53
N GLN A 69 -15.06 -14.58 1.25
CA GLN A 69 -13.84 -14.22 0.53
C GLN A 69 -12.56 -14.72 1.25
N PRO A 70 -11.46 -15.02 0.53
CA PRO A 70 -10.23 -15.56 1.11
C PRO A 70 -9.65 -14.72 2.25
N GLY A 71 -9.79 -13.38 2.20
CA GLY A 71 -9.34 -12.50 3.29
C GLY A 71 -9.83 -12.92 4.67
N PHE A 72 -11.11 -13.29 4.78
CA PHE A 72 -11.72 -13.71 6.05
C PHE A 72 -11.33 -15.11 6.52
N SER A 73 -10.56 -15.88 5.74
CA SER A 73 -10.01 -17.17 6.19
C SER A 73 -8.83 -16.99 7.14
N HIS A 74 -8.26 -15.79 7.23
CA HIS A 74 -7.14 -15.49 8.10
C HIS A 74 -7.55 -15.58 9.58
N PRO A 75 -6.76 -16.23 10.46
CA PRO A 75 -7.10 -16.42 11.87
C PRO A 75 -7.42 -15.13 12.63
N LEU A 76 -6.75 -14.03 12.26
CA LEU A 76 -6.98 -12.70 12.82
C LEU A 76 -8.40 -12.16 12.58
N TRP A 77 -9.17 -12.72 11.63
CA TRP A 77 -10.58 -12.35 11.40
C TRP A 77 -11.59 -13.34 11.97
N LYS A 78 -11.13 -14.43 12.62
CA LYS A 78 -12.00 -15.53 13.07
C LYS A 78 -13.08 -15.08 14.06
N ASN A 79 -12.76 -14.09 14.90
CA ASN A 79 -13.66 -13.57 15.93
C ASN A 79 -14.55 -12.42 15.43
N THR A 80 -14.40 -11.99 14.18
CA THR A 80 -15.23 -10.91 13.61
C THR A 80 -16.66 -11.40 13.43
N THR A 81 -17.61 -10.86 14.21
CA THR A 81 -19.01 -11.27 14.14
C THR A 81 -19.65 -10.98 12.78
N PHE A 82 -20.73 -11.70 12.46
CA PHE A 82 -21.54 -11.43 11.28
C PHE A 82 -22.06 -9.98 11.23
N GLN A 83 -22.43 -9.40 12.38
CA GLN A 83 -22.90 -8.02 12.46
C GLN A 83 -21.82 -7.03 12.05
N THR A 84 -20.58 -7.27 12.48
CA THR A 84 -19.40 -6.48 12.07
C THR A 84 -19.16 -6.62 10.57
N LYS A 85 -19.12 -7.84 10.03
CA LYS A 85 -18.94 -8.08 8.59
C LYS A 85 -20.03 -7.38 7.78
N ARG A 86 -21.29 -7.45 8.22
CA ARG A 86 -22.42 -6.75 7.59
C ARG A 86 -22.22 -5.23 7.59
N LYS A 87 -21.73 -4.64 8.68
CA LYS A 87 -21.41 -3.20 8.74
C LYS A 87 -20.32 -2.83 7.72
N LEU A 88 -19.24 -3.62 7.65
CA LEU A 88 -18.14 -3.40 6.70
C LEU A 88 -18.61 -3.51 5.24
N PHE A 89 -19.45 -4.49 4.95
CA PHE A 89 -20.08 -4.66 3.63
C PHE A 89 -20.94 -3.45 3.26
N MET A 90 -21.83 -3.02 4.16
CA MET A 90 -22.69 -1.85 3.92
C MET A 90 -21.88 -0.55 3.74
N GLN A 91 -20.75 -0.41 4.42
CA GLN A 91 -19.83 0.71 4.26
C GLN A 91 -19.17 0.69 2.87
N GLY A 92 -18.73 -0.48 2.40
CA GLY A 92 -18.21 -0.67 1.03
C GLY A 92 -19.25 -0.30 -0.03
N LEU A 93 -20.49 -0.79 0.11
CA LEU A 93 -21.59 -0.49 -0.81
C LEU A 93 -21.94 1.01 -0.85
N ARG A 94 -22.19 1.63 0.31
CA ARG A 94 -22.62 3.04 0.40
C ARG A 94 -21.59 3.98 -0.18
N SER A 95 -20.32 3.69 0.05
CA SER A 95 -19.23 4.51 -0.45
C SER A 95 -19.05 4.37 -1.97
N THR A 96 -19.25 3.16 -2.49
CA THR A 96 -19.11 2.83 -3.91
C THR A 96 -20.30 3.28 -4.78
N ALA A 97 -21.51 3.36 -4.20
CA ALA A 97 -22.74 3.75 -4.91
C ALA A 97 -22.70 5.18 -5.50
N LYS A 98 -21.80 6.03 -5.00
CA LYS A 98 -21.67 7.42 -5.40
C LYS A 98 -20.51 7.68 -6.36
N LEU A 99 -19.77 6.63 -6.75
CA LEU A 99 -18.68 6.74 -7.71
C LEU A 99 -19.22 6.92 -9.14
N PRO A 100 -18.62 7.83 -9.93
CA PRO A 100 -18.87 7.92 -11.37
C PRO A 100 -18.79 6.55 -12.07
N LEU A 101 -19.63 6.30 -13.07
CA LEU A 101 -19.71 5.01 -13.76
C LEU A 101 -18.39 4.57 -14.42
N ASN A 102 -17.52 5.52 -14.76
CA ASN A 102 -16.20 5.30 -15.38
C ASN A 102 -15.09 4.94 -14.37
N ILE A 103 -15.39 4.88 -13.07
CA ILE A 103 -14.45 4.49 -12.02
C ILE A 103 -14.76 3.10 -11.48
N GLY A 104 -13.71 2.30 -11.33
CA GLY A 104 -13.81 0.89 -11.01
C GLY A 104 -14.12 0.03 -12.22
N LEU A 105 -14.45 -1.22 -11.94
CA LEU A 105 -14.74 -2.22 -12.97
C LEU A 105 -15.95 -1.84 -13.83
N LYS A 106 -15.94 -2.28 -15.09
CA LYS A 106 -17.03 -2.21 -16.06
C LYS A 106 -18.35 -2.72 -15.48
N ASP A 107 -19.44 -2.25 -16.08
CA ASP A 107 -20.82 -2.59 -15.70
C ASP A 107 -21.16 -2.28 -14.23
N GLY A 108 -20.42 -1.37 -13.59
CA GLY A 108 -20.62 -1.04 -12.19
C GLY A 108 -20.13 -2.12 -11.22
N GLY A 109 -19.25 -3.02 -11.66
CA GLY A 109 -18.59 -4.02 -10.83
C GLY A 109 -19.43 -5.25 -10.49
N CYS A 110 -19.22 -5.76 -9.28
CA CYS A 110 -19.82 -7.01 -8.81
C CYS A 110 -21.25 -6.83 -8.30
N PRO A 111 -22.11 -7.86 -8.46
CA PRO A 111 -23.49 -7.82 -7.97
C PRO A 111 -23.55 -7.70 -6.44
N TYR A 112 -24.70 -7.26 -5.93
CA TYR A 112 -24.92 -7.14 -4.49
C TYR A 112 -24.61 -8.46 -3.76
N GLY A 113 -23.88 -8.34 -2.65
CA GLY A 113 -23.43 -9.47 -1.83
C GLY A 113 -22.04 -9.97 -2.17
N THR A 114 -21.45 -9.51 -3.29
CA THR A 114 -20.15 -9.99 -3.77
C THR A 114 -19.12 -8.87 -3.92
N VAL A 115 -17.84 -9.25 -3.98
CA VAL A 115 -16.71 -8.34 -4.23
C VAL A 115 -15.77 -8.92 -5.28
N PRO A 116 -15.13 -8.06 -6.12
CA PRO A 116 -14.21 -8.51 -7.15
C PRO A 116 -12.86 -8.88 -6.55
N ILE A 117 -12.39 -10.08 -6.86
CA ILE A 117 -11.02 -10.51 -6.58
C ILE A 117 -10.39 -10.89 -7.92
N LYS A 118 -9.21 -10.31 -8.21
CA LYS A 118 -8.47 -10.69 -9.43
C LYS A 118 -8.16 -12.18 -9.35
N ARG A 119 -8.48 -12.91 -10.43
CA ARG A 119 -8.09 -14.30 -10.59
C ARG A 119 -6.58 -14.35 -10.77
N THR A 120 -5.91 -15.08 -9.89
CA THR A 120 -4.45 -15.15 -9.82
C THR A 120 -4.01 -16.56 -10.18
N GLY A 121 -3.04 -16.68 -11.08
CA GLY A 121 -2.42 -17.97 -11.41
C GLY A 121 -1.57 -18.48 -10.24
N LYS A 122 -1.31 -19.80 -10.17
CA LYS A 122 -0.41 -20.37 -9.15
C LYS A 122 0.97 -19.70 -9.18
N ASP A 123 1.48 -19.48 -10.39
CA ASP A 123 2.80 -18.90 -10.64
C ASP A 123 2.90 -17.41 -10.29
N GLU A 124 1.80 -16.73 -9.93
CA GLU A 124 1.80 -15.30 -9.55
C GLU A 124 1.81 -15.08 -8.03
N LEU A 125 1.68 -16.15 -7.25
CA LEU A 125 1.49 -16.11 -5.81
C LEU A 125 2.77 -16.44 -5.01
N HIS A 126 3.89 -16.60 -5.70
CA HIS A 126 5.17 -16.94 -5.10
C HIS A 126 5.85 -15.68 -4.56
N SER A 127 6.07 -15.65 -3.25
CA SER A 127 6.86 -14.60 -2.58
C SER A 127 8.27 -14.49 -3.17
N GLU A 128 8.80 -15.59 -3.73
CA GLU A 128 10.10 -15.67 -4.41
C GLU A 128 10.18 -14.81 -5.69
N LEU A 129 9.06 -14.38 -6.26
CA LEU A 129 9.04 -13.42 -7.37
C LEU A 129 9.40 -12.00 -6.93
N PHE A 130 9.40 -11.75 -5.62
CA PHE A 130 9.62 -10.43 -5.04
C PHE A 130 10.92 -10.47 -4.23
N PRO A 131 11.97 -9.70 -4.62
CA PRO A 131 13.24 -9.70 -3.92
C PRO A 131 13.08 -9.46 -2.42
N SER A 132 13.74 -10.26 -1.59
CA SER A 132 13.47 -10.36 -0.14
C SER A 132 13.71 -9.09 0.69
N ASN A 133 14.20 -7.99 0.10
CA ASN A 133 14.38 -6.69 0.75
C ASN A 133 14.44 -5.55 -0.29
N LEU A 134 13.35 -5.32 -1.05
CA LEU A 134 13.28 -4.27 -2.10
C LEU A 134 13.87 -2.90 -1.67
N GLU A 135 13.77 -2.50 -0.40
CA GLU A 135 14.27 -1.18 0.03
C GLU A 135 15.80 -1.05 0.02
N GLU A 136 16.55 -2.16 0.04
CA GLU A 136 18.02 -2.21 0.08
C GLU A 136 18.64 -2.83 -1.20
N GLU A 137 17.82 -3.25 -2.15
CA GLU A 137 18.27 -3.88 -3.39
C GLU A 137 18.92 -2.85 -4.35
N PRO A 138 20.09 -3.17 -4.93
CA PRO A 138 20.67 -2.36 -6.00
C PRO A 138 19.67 -2.14 -7.14
N GLY A 139 19.61 -0.90 -7.65
CA GLY A 139 18.70 -0.52 -8.73
C GLY A 139 17.31 -0.05 -8.29
N HIS A 140 17.08 0.07 -6.97
CA HIS A 140 15.97 0.85 -6.44
C HIS A 140 16.29 2.34 -6.41
N HIS A 141 15.38 3.14 -6.94
CA HIS A 141 15.52 4.59 -7.01
C HIS A 141 14.26 5.27 -6.50
N TYR A 142 14.45 6.25 -5.64
CA TYR A 142 13.37 7.01 -5.01
C TYR A 142 13.47 8.49 -5.37
N ALA A 143 12.32 9.14 -5.44
CA ALA A 143 12.18 10.60 -5.42
C ALA A 143 10.93 10.94 -4.61
N VAL A 144 11.12 11.14 -3.29
CA VAL A 144 10.04 11.20 -2.31
C VAL A 144 10.20 12.37 -1.33
N LEU A 145 9.06 12.91 -0.89
CA LEU A 145 8.96 13.75 0.29
C LEU A 145 8.62 12.83 1.46
N GLN A 146 9.40 12.89 2.53
CA GLN A 146 9.17 12.07 3.72
C GLN A 146 9.09 12.94 4.97
N THR A 147 8.27 12.53 5.93
CA THR A 147 8.32 13.12 7.27
C THR A 147 9.71 12.92 7.86
N LYS A 148 10.21 13.90 8.61
CA LYS A 148 11.48 13.73 9.32
C LYS A 148 11.37 12.54 10.28
N PRO A 149 12.39 11.67 10.36
CA PRO A 149 12.42 10.61 11.35
C PRO A 149 12.39 11.21 12.76
N ASP A 150 11.34 10.90 13.51
CA ASP A 150 11.20 11.26 14.93
C ASP A 150 10.53 10.09 15.66
N PRO A 151 11.18 9.49 16.68
CA PRO A 151 10.62 8.37 17.43
C PRO A 151 9.32 8.72 18.17
N ASN A 152 9.03 10.01 18.38
CA ASN A 152 7.80 10.46 19.04
C ASN A 152 6.65 10.71 18.06
N THR A 153 6.91 10.69 16.76
CA THR A 153 5.87 10.87 15.76
C THR A 153 4.93 9.67 15.77
N MET A 154 3.64 9.95 15.94
CA MET A 154 2.57 8.96 15.94
C MET A 154 1.56 9.32 14.84
N LEU A 155 1.43 8.45 13.85
CA LEU A 155 0.56 8.65 12.69
C LEU A 155 -0.55 7.60 12.69
N GLU A 156 -1.79 8.03 12.51
CA GLU A 156 -2.95 7.16 12.27
C GLU A 156 -3.37 7.13 10.80
N GLY A 157 -2.74 7.93 9.95
CA GLY A 157 -3.01 7.87 8.52
C GLY A 157 -2.22 8.88 7.71
N THR A 158 -2.29 8.69 6.40
CA THR A 158 -1.66 9.52 5.38
C THR A 158 -2.53 9.53 4.13
N GLU A 159 -2.49 10.61 3.37
CA GLU A 159 -3.23 10.73 2.12
C GLU A 159 -2.49 11.59 1.11
N SER A 160 -2.84 11.41 -0.17
CA SER A 160 -2.49 12.33 -1.24
C SER A 160 -3.28 12.04 -2.51
N TYR A 161 -3.47 13.08 -3.33
CA TYR A 161 -3.81 12.95 -4.75
C TYR A 161 -2.56 12.63 -5.58
N PHE A 162 -2.69 11.68 -6.49
CA PHE A 162 -1.66 11.35 -7.48
C PHE A 162 -2.12 11.77 -8.87
N GLY A 163 -1.27 12.51 -9.59
CA GLY A 163 -1.42 12.64 -11.03
C GLY A 163 -1.24 11.27 -11.68
N LEU A 164 -2.20 10.85 -12.51
CA LEU A 164 -2.16 9.53 -13.13
C LEU A 164 -1.33 9.58 -14.40
N TYR A 165 -0.20 8.88 -14.45
CA TYR A 165 0.63 8.76 -15.66
C TYR A 165 0.89 7.30 -16.00
N ASN A 166 1.29 7.02 -17.25
CA ASN A 166 1.77 5.71 -17.68
C ASN A 166 3.24 5.81 -18.09
N PRO A 167 4.17 5.62 -17.14
CA PRO A 167 5.60 5.70 -17.40
C PRO A 167 6.04 4.78 -18.54
N LYS A 168 6.99 5.25 -19.35
CA LYS A 168 7.52 4.51 -20.51
C LYS A 168 8.78 3.73 -20.12
N GLY A 169 9.08 2.71 -20.92
CA GLY A 169 10.32 1.94 -20.79
C GLY A 169 10.34 0.87 -19.70
N VAL A 170 9.22 0.65 -19.00
CA VAL A 170 9.11 -0.42 -17.99
C VAL A 170 8.98 -1.78 -18.69
N ASN A 171 9.89 -2.72 -18.39
CA ASN A 171 9.89 -4.05 -18.96
C ASN A 171 10.30 -5.15 -17.96
N GLY A 172 9.85 -6.38 -18.19
CA GLY A 172 10.29 -7.56 -17.44
C GLY A 172 10.02 -7.45 -15.94
N THR A 173 11.10 -7.45 -15.15
CA THR A 173 11.06 -7.33 -13.68
C THR A 173 11.10 -5.88 -13.18
N GLN A 174 11.26 -4.89 -14.07
CA GLN A 174 11.26 -3.48 -13.69
C GLN A 174 9.85 -3.04 -13.25
N PHE A 175 9.81 -2.01 -12.42
CA PHE A 175 8.57 -1.29 -12.15
C PHE A 175 8.81 0.21 -12.01
N SER A 176 7.75 0.98 -12.25
CA SER A 176 7.69 2.40 -11.96
C SER A 176 6.38 2.71 -11.29
N SER A 177 6.43 3.40 -10.16
CA SER A 177 5.27 3.63 -9.31
C SER A 177 5.26 5.04 -8.74
N PHE A 178 4.06 5.48 -8.40
CA PHE A 178 3.81 6.69 -7.64
C PHE A 178 2.82 6.38 -6.53
N ARG A 179 3.27 6.64 -5.30
CA ARG A 179 2.68 6.01 -4.11
C ARG A 179 2.82 6.86 -2.86
N LEU A 180 1.96 6.57 -1.89
CA LEU A 180 2.11 6.97 -0.50
C LEU A 180 2.47 5.74 0.33
N LYS A 181 3.20 5.97 1.42
CA LYS A 181 3.59 4.95 2.38
C LYS A 181 3.36 5.45 3.79
N ILE A 182 2.93 4.53 4.65
CA ILE A 182 3.04 4.69 6.10
C ILE A 182 3.85 3.51 6.62
N SER A 183 4.77 3.79 7.54
CA SER A 183 5.66 2.79 8.11
C SER A 183 5.88 3.01 9.60
N ASN A 184 6.29 1.93 10.26
CA ASN A 184 6.85 1.95 11.61
C ASN A 184 7.78 0.75 11.73
N GLY A 185 9.03 0.98 12.16
CA GLY A 185 10.03 -0.08 12.31
C GLY A 185 10.23 -0.87 11.01
N GLY A 186 10.02 -2.18 11.07
CA GLY A 186 10.14 -3.08 9.91
C GLY A 186 8.86 -3.22 9.07
N ASP A 187 7.80 -2.52 9.44
CA ASP A 187 6.48 -2.67 8.83
C ASP A 187 6.14 -1.48 7.92
N SER A 188 5.48 -1.75 6.80
CA SER A 188 4.94 -0.69 5.96
C SER A 188 3.71 -1.11 5.17
N ILE A 189 2.88 -0.12 4.85
CA ILE A 189 1.82 -0.22 3.85
C ILE A 189 2.07 0.85 2.80
N LYS A 190 2.32 0.42 1.57
CA LYS A 190 2.42 1.26 0.38
C LYS A 190 1.14 1.10 -0.43
N ALA A 191 0.61 2.21 -0.94
CA ALA A 191 -0.49 2.18 -1.91
C ALA A 191 -0.34 3.31 -2.92
N GLY A 192 -0.77 3.07 -4.14
CA GLY A 192 -0.53 4.01 -5.23
C GLY A 192 -0.93 3.42 -6.57
N PHE A 193 -0.29 3.91 -7.61
CA PHE A 193 -0.40 3.31 -8.93
C PHE A 193 0.98 2.95 -9.45
N MET A 194 1.06 1.83 -10.15
CA MET A 194 2.32 1.33 -10.69
C MET A 194 2.13 0.68 -12.06
N VAL A 195 3.19 0.68 -12.84
CA VAL A 195 3.37 -0.19 -14.00
C VAL A 195 4.33 -1.30 -13.57
N TYR A 196 3.88 -2.55 -13.58
CA TYR A 196 4.69 -3.69 -13.16
C TYR A 196 4.39 -4.95 -13.97
N PRO A 197 5.12 -5.20 -15.08
CA PRO A 197 4.84 -6.30 -15.98
C PRO A 197 4.95 -7.68 -15.33
N LEU A 198 5.86 -7.88 -14.37
CA LEU A 198 5.98 -9.15 -13.65
C LEU A 198 4.68 -9.51 -12.91
N LEU A 199 4.05 -8.53 -12.25
CA LEU A 199 2.86 -8.71 -11.43
C LEU A 199 1.55 -8.69 -12.25
N PHE A 200 1.48 -7.86 -13.28
CA PHE A 200 0.24 -7.62 -14.02
C PHE A 200 0.19 -8.19 -15.44
N LYS A 201 1.31 -8.71 -15.93
CA LYS A 201 1.46 -9.25 -17.29
C LYS A 201 1.11 -8.24 -18.40
N ASP A 202 1.18 -6.95 -18.09
CA ASP A 202 1.03 -5.85 -19.02
C ASP A 202 1.83 -4.61 -18.57
N THR A 203 1.77 -3.55 -19.37
CA THR A 203 2.45 -2.27 -19.09
C THR A 203 1.45 -1.15 -18.78
N LYS A 204 0.29 -1.49 -18.21
CA LYS A 204 -0.73 -0.51 -17.83
C LYS A 204 -0.48 -0.04 -16.40
N THR A 205 -0.73 1.23 -16.15
CA THR A 205 -0.81 1.76 -14.79
C THR A 205 -1.99 1.13 -14.05
N ARG A 206 -1.73 0.57 -12.87
CA ARG A 206 -2.70 -0.18 -12.08
C ARG A 206 -2.65 0.24 -10.62
N LEU A 207 -3.81 0.31 -9.99
CA LEU A 207 -3.93 0.51 -8.54
C LEU A 207 -3.24 -0.66 -7.83
N PHE A 208 -2.38 -0.38 -6.86
CA PHE A 208 -1.71 -1.42 -6.09
C PHE A 208 -1.67 -1.12 -4.60
N ALA A 209 -1.49 -2.18 -3.82
CA ALA A 209 -0.97 -2.10 -2.47
C ALA A 209 0.18 -3.09 -2.30
N HIS A 210 1.18 -2.70 -1.53
CA HIS A 210 2.31 -3.53 -1.13
C HIS A 210 2.45 -3.43 0.39
N VAL A 211 2.50 -4.57 1.05
CA VAL A 211 2.58 -4.66 2.51
C VAL A 211 3.86 -5.37 2.87
N VAL A 212 4.60 -4.81 3.82
CA VAL A 212 5.81 -5.39 4.41
C VAL A 212 5.60 -5.54 5.91
N VAL A 213 5.99 -6.70 6.46
CA VAL A 213 5.97 -7.01 7.89
C VAL A 213 7.36 -7.49 8.30
N ASP A 214 7.94 -6.85 9.33
CA ASP A 214 9.26 -7.14 9.90
C ASP A 214 10.39 -7.24 8.87
N LYS A 215 10.32 -6.44 7.80
CA LYS A 215 11.22 -6.41 6.62
C LYS A 215 11.35 -7.72 5.84
N LYS A 216 10.98 -8.86 6.41
CA LYS A 216 11.16 -10.20 5.82
C LYS A 216 9.97 -10.62 4.98
N MET A 217 8.77 -10.31 5.45
CA MET A 217 7.54 -10.78 4.82
C MET A 217 6.95 -9.66 3.99
N GLN A 218 6.58 -9.98 2.75
CA GLN A 218 5.94 -9.01 1.88
C GLN A 218 4.94 -9.67 0.93
N CYS A 219 4.02 -8.87 0.44
CA CYS A 219 3.00 -9.30 -0.50
C CYS A 219 2.45 -8.11 -1.28
N TYR A 220 1.86 -8.40 -2.43
CA TYR A 220 1.13 -7.44 -3.24
C TYR A 220 -0.36 -7.77 -3.28
N ASN A 221 -1.18 -6.72 -3.27
CA ASN A 221 -2.61 -6.76 -3.56
C ASN A 221 -3.37 -7.85 -2.76
N GLN A 222 -4.29 -8.57 -3.40
CA GLN A 222 -5.04 -9.67 -2.79
C GLN A 222 -4.18 -10.89 -2.48
N GLY A 223 -2.92 -10.92 -2.92
CA GLY A 223 -1.93 -11.90 -2.49
C GLY A 223 -1.48 -11.71 -1.04
N CYS A 224 -1.84 -10.58 -0.41
CA CYS A 224 -1.62 -10.36 1.01
C CYS A 224 -2.59 -11.15 1.89
N PRO A 225 -2.12 -12.11 2.70
CA PRO A 225 -2.99 -12.84 3.60
C PRO A 225 -3.69 -11.90 4.58
N GLY A 226 -4.99 -12.12 4.79
CA GLY A 226 -5.81 -11.26 5.65
C GLY A 226 -6.27 -9.95 5.02
N TYR A 227 -5.90 -9.64 3.78
CA TYR A 227 -6.52 -8.54 3.04
C TYR A 227 -8.00 -8.85 2.75
N VAL A 228 -8.88 -7.96 3.17
CA VAL A 228 -10.32 -8.03 2.89
C VAL A 228 -10.66 -6.96 1.85
N GLN A 229 -11.21 -7.40 0.71
CA GLN A 229 -11.77 -6.52 -0.31
C GLN A 229 -13.14 -6.01 0.17
N ASN A 230 -13.32 -4.68 0.14
CA ASN A 230 -14.56 -4.03 0.59
C ASN A 230 -15.36 -3.42 -0.56
N SER A 231 -14.70 -2.79 -1.54
CA SER A 231 -15.41 -2.19 -2.65
C SER A 231 -15.89 -3.28 -3.61
N PRO A 232 -17.18 -3.29 -4.02
CA PRO A 232 -17.65 -4.15 -5.09
C PRO A 232 -17.24 -3.65 -6.49
N ARG A 233 -16.62 -2.46 -6.60
CA ARG A 233 -16.26 -1.83 -7.88
C ARG A 233 -14.77 -1.66 -8.09
N ILE A 234 -14.02 -1.30 -7.05
CA ILE A 234 -12.59 -0.97 -7.17
C ILE A 234 -11.75 -2.08 -6.51
N PRO A 235 -11.26 -3.09 -7.26
CA PRO A 235 -10.29 -4.04 -6.73
C PRO A 235 -8.86 -3.47 -6.77
N LEU A 236 -7.98 -4.01 -5.92
CA LEU A 236 -6.54 -3.89 -6.15
C LEU A 236 -6.15 -4.60 -7.46
N GLY A 237 -5.15 -4.06 -8.14
CA GLY A 237 -4.77 -4.45 -9.50
C GLY A 237 -5.66 -3.87 -10.59
N TRP A 238 -6.67 -3.05 -10.28
CA TRP A 238 -7.54 -2.41 -11.28
C TRP A 238 -6.73 -1.52 -12.25
N PRO A 239 -6.84 -1.73 -13.58
CA PRO A 239 -6.20 -0.88 -14.58
C PRO A 239 -6.94 0.45 -14.71
N ILE A 240 -6.21 1.55 -14.59
CA ILE A 240 -6.81 2.87 -14.82
C ILE A 240 -7.11 3.05 -16.31
N SER A 241 -8.29 3.58 -16.61
CA SER A 241 -8.77 3.75 -17.99
C SER A 241 -8.21 4.99 -18.68
N HIS A 242 -7.87 6.02 -17.91
CA HIS A 242 -7.38 7.30 -18.42
C HIS A 242 -6.11 7.72 -17.67
N THR A 243 -5.13 8.18 -18.44
CA THR A 243 -3.86 8.70 -17.95
C THR A 243 -3.67 10.13 -18.44
N SER A 244 -2.96 10.90 -17.65
CA SER A 244 -2.62 12.29 -17.92
C SER A 244 -1.53 12.38 -18.98
N VAL A 245 -1.55 13.46 -19.73
CA VAL A 245 -0.54 13.78 -20.75
C VAL A 245 -0.03 15.18 -20.48
N VAL A 246 1.29 15.38 -20.53
CA VAL A 246 1.90 16.70 -20.31
C VAL A 246 1.33 17.71 -21.32
N GLY A 247 0.81 18.82 -20.82
CA GLY A 247 0.14 19.85 -21.65
C GLY A 247 -1.26 19.48 -22.16
N GLY A 248 -1.76 18.28 -21.86
CA GLY A 248 -3.08 17.79 -22.24
C GLY A 248 -4.02 17.60 -21.04
N HIS A 249 -4.96 16.66 -21.18
CA HIS A 249 -5.89 16.30 -20.10
C HIS A 249 -5.13 15.75 -18.89
N GLN A 250 -5.55 16.20 -17.70
CA GLN A 250 -4.99 15.79 -16.42
C GLN A 250 -6.03 15.00 -15.64
N TYR A 251 -5.61 13.88 -15.06
CA TYR A 251 -6.41 13.03 -14.19
C TYR A 251 -5.65 12.84 -12.87
N ALA A 252 -6.38 12.93 -11.76
CA ALA A 252 -5.80 12.70 -10.45
C ALA A 252 -6.76 11.92 -9.56
N ILE A 253 -6.23 11.03 -8.73
CA ILE A 253 -7.00 10.25 -7.75
C ILE A 253 -6.38 10.42 -6.39
N ARG A 254 -7.20 10.67 -5.36
CA ARG A 254 -6.75 10.65 -3.97
C ARG A 254 -6.81 9.26 -3.39
N LEU A 255 -5.73 8.84 -2.76
CA LEU A 255 -5.71 7.66 -1.90
C LEU A 255 -5.44 8.09 -0.47
N GLN A 256 -5.91 7.27 0.46
CA GLN A 256 -5.70 7.44 1.88
C GLN A 256 -5.46 6.08 2.52
N ILE A 257 -4.41 5.98 3.33
CA ILE A 257 -4.24 4.89 4.28
C ILE A 257 -4.63 5.44 5.64
N SER A 258 -5.53 4.75 6.33
CA SER A 258 -6.00 5.19 7.65
C SER A 258 -6.25 4.02 8.58
N LYS A 259 -5.82 4.18 9.82
CA LYS A 259 -6.17 3.30 10.94
C LYS A 259 -7.61 3.57 11.33
N GLN A 260 -8.35 2.50 11.57
CA GLN A 260 -9.73 2.55 12.04
C GLN A 260 -9.93 1.49 13.11
N TYR A 261 -10.97 1.63 13.91
CA TYR A 261 -11.40 0.58 14.82
C TYR A 261 -12.70 -0.04 14.32
N ILE A 262 -12.83 -1.34 14.48
CA ILE A 262 -14.06 -2.08 14.25
C ILE A 262 -14.51 -2.71 15.58
N SER A 263 -15.81 -2.73 15.84
CA SER A 263 -16.35 -3.52 16.94
C SER A 263 -16.43 -4.96 16.46
N THR A 264 -15.71 -5.88 17.10
CA THR A 264 -15.76 -7.32 16.81
C THR A 264 -16.72 -8.06 17.73
N GLY A 265 -17.20 -7.42 18.80
CA GLY A 265 -18.26 -7.90 19.68
C GLY A 265 -18.76 -6.80 20.62
N PRO A 266 -19.69 -7.11 21.55
CA PRO A 266 -20.32 -6.12 22.44
C PRO A 266 -19.32 -5.27 23.23
N ASN A 267 -18.18 -5.85 23.61
CA ASN A 267 -17.11 -5.19 24.39
C ASN A 267 -15.71 -5.43 23.79
N SER A 268 -15.62 -5.69 22.48
CA SER A 268 -14.34 -5.93 21.82
C SER A 268 -14.21 -5.06 20.58
N THR A 269 -13.04 -4.43 20.47
CA THR A 269 -12.66 -3.61 19.33
C THR A 269 -11.29 -4.04 18.83
N GLU A 270 -11.13 -4.03 17.51
CA GLU A 270 -9.85 -4.31 16.86
C GLU A 270 -9.47 -3.14 15.96
N TYR A 271 -8.16 -2.91 15.83
CA TYR A 271 -7.64 -1.97 14.87
C TYR A 271 -7.48 -2.61 13.50
N ILE A 272 -7.78 -1.83 12.47
CA ILE A 272 -7.59 -2.19 11.07
C ILE A 272 -6.87 -1.04 10.37
N TRP A 273 -6.04 -1.37 9.38
CA TRP A 273 -5.59 -0.41 8.40
C TRP A 273 -6.47 -0.52 7.16
N SER A 274 -6.95 0.61 6.66
CA SER A 274 -7.82 0.67 5.50
C SER A 274 -7.18 1.47 4.37
N LEU A 275 -7.34 0.98 3.15
CA LEU A 275 -7.07 1.74 1.94
C LEU A 275 -8.38 2.32 1.42
N GLN A 276 -8.39 3.63 1.25
CA GLN A 276 -9.51 4.36 0.72
C GLN A 276 -9.11 5.05 -0.58
N PHE A 277 -10.05 5.03 -1.52
CA PHE A 277 -10.03 5.70 -2.80
C PHE A 277 -10.98 6.89 -2.74
N HIS A 278 -10.56 8.06 -3.19
CA HIS A 278 -11.37 9.26 -3.15
C HIS A 278 -11.37 9.98 -4.51
N ASP A 279 -12.53 9.98 -5.14
CA ASP A 279 -12.91 10.85 -6.25
C ASP A 279 -14.25 11.51 -5.90
N ASN A 280 -14.17 12.64 -5.18
CA ASN A 280 -15.26 13.39 -4.51
C ASN A 280 -15.82 12.78 -3.20
N LEU A 281 -15.74 11.47 -3.00
CA LEU A 281 -16.15 10.80 -1.75
C LEU A 281 -15.23 9.65 -1.38
N TYR A 282 -15.12 9.37 -0.09
CA TYR A 282 -14.32 8.27 0.45
C TYR A 282 -14.93 6.91 0.16
N THR A 283 -14.27 6.11 -0.67
CA THR A 283 -14.57 4.71 -0.99
C THR A 283 -13.59 3.75 -0.36
N TYR A 284 -14.09 2.81 0.43
CA TYR A 284 -13.26 1.75 1.02
C TYR A 284 -12.90 0.72 -0.04
N VAL A 285 -11.63 0.66 -0.42
CA VAL A 285 -11.11 -0.35 -1.35
C VAL A 285 -11.00 -1.67 -0.60
N GLY A 286 -10.27 -1.68 0.51
CA GLY A 286 -10.11 -2.84 1.37
C GLY A 286 -9.35 -2.52 2.65
N MET A 287 -9.05 -3.56 3.42
CA MET A 287 -8.45 -3.43 4.75
C MET A 287 -7.58 -4.62 5.14
N TRP A 288 -6.70 -4.38 6.10
CA TRP A 288 -5.83 -5.35 6.75
C TRP A 288 -6.05 -5.29 8.27
N PRO A 289 -6.07 -6.43 8.97
CA PRO A 289 -6.09 -6.45 10.43
C PRO A 289 -4.78 -5.86 10.95
N ALA A 290 -4.84 -4.89 11.87
CA ALA A 290 -3.60 -4.27 12.36
C ALA A 290 -2.70 -5.26 13.12
N ALA A 291 -3.30 -6.32 13.68
CA ALA A 291 -2.62 -7.44 14.33
C ALA A 291 -1.67 -8.24 13.42
N MET A 292 -1.67 -8.01 12.10
CA MET A 292 -0.64 -8.61 11.22
C MET A 292 0.70 -7.90 11.33
N PHE A 293 0.71 -6.67 11.82
CA PHE A 293 1.90 -5.84 11.94
C PHE A 293 2.48 -5.96 13.35
N GLY A 294 3.80 -5.84 13.46
CA GLY A 294 4.48 -5.69 14.75
C GLY A 294 4.45 -4.23 15.19
N SER A 295 5.39 -3.44 14.71
CA SER A 295 5.52 -2.00 15.00
C SER A 295 4.37 -1.15 14.45
N LEU A 296 3.78 -1.52 13.31
CA LEU A 296 2.66 -0.77 12.72
C LEU A 296 1.29 -1.22 13.29
N TYR A 297 1.28 -2.09 14.30
CA TYR A 297 0.05 -2.52 14.98
C TYR A 297 -0.78 -1.34 15.50
N ASN A 298 -0.12 -0.39 16.15
CA ASN A 298 -0.81 0.72 16.80
C ASN A 298 -0.73 2.02 15.99
N VAL A 299 0.44 2.41 15.51
CA VAL A 299 0.63 3.69 14.80
C VAL A 299 1.77 3.59 13.80
N GLY A 300 1.74 4.44 12.77
CA GLY A 300 2.92 4.78 11.98
C GLY A 300 3.82 5.76 12.72
N ASN A 301 5.09 5.84 12.34
CA ASN A 301 6.00 6.92 12.77
C ASN A 301 6.65 7.66 11.59
N GLN A 302 6.45 7.17 10.38
CA GLN A 302 6.94 7.79 9.16
C GLN A 302 5.89 7.68 8.06
N ALA A 303 5.78 8.74 7.27
CA ALA A 303 5.02 8.72 6.03
C ALA A 303 5.85 9.37 4.92
N ASP A 304 5.71 8.85 3.69
CA ASP A 304 6.37 9.43 2.53
C ASP A 304 5.55 9.27 1.25
N TRP A 305 5.73 10.22 0.33
CA TRP A 305 4.97 10.38 -0.90
C TRP A 305 5.92 10.67 -2.06
N GLY A 306 5.71 10.03 -3.20
CA GLY A 306 6.45 10.34 -4.41
C GLY A 306 6.61 9.14 -5.33
N GLY A 307 7.71 9.13 -6.08
CA GLY A 307 8.03 8.11 -7.06
C GLY A 307 9.00 7.06 -6.53
N GLU A 308 8.79 5.83 -6.97
CA GLU A 308 9.64 4.67 -6.66
C GLU A 308 9.78 3.83 -7.93
N VAL A 309 11.02 3.56 -8.32
CA VAL A 309 11.40 2.82 -9.52
C VAL A 309 12.35 1.70 -9.14
N TYR A 310 12.19 0.57 -9.80
CA TYR A 310 13.17 -0.52 -9.76
C TYR A 310 13.62 -0.89 -11.17
N SER A 311 14.91 -1.13 -11.31
CA SER A 311 15.48 -1.83 -12.45
C SER A 311 16.65 -2.72 -12.04
N PRO A 312 16.80 -3.91 -12.65
CA PRO A 312 18.04 -4.65 -12.58
C PRO A 312 19.25 -3.75 -12.95
N PRO A 313 20.39 -3.85 -12.24
CA PRO A 313 21.54 -2.97 -12.47
C PRO A 313 22.14 -3.02 -13.88
N ASP A 314 21.97 -4.15 -14.58
CA ASP A 314 22.44 -4.39 -15.95
C ASP A 314 21.51 -3.79 -17.02
N GLN A 315 20.35 -3.27 -16.62
CA GLN A 315 19.33 -2.73 -17.51
C GLN A 315 19.12 -1.23 -17.28
N PRO A 316 18.85 -0.44 -18.34
CA PRO A 316 18.50 0.96 -18.16
C PRO A 316 17.22 1.10 -17.36
N SER A 317 17.25 1.88 -16.28
CA SER A 317 16.06 2.13 -15.48
C SER A 317 14.96 2.86 -16.26
N PRO A 318 13.67 2.57 -16.01
CA PRO A 318 12.55 3.12 -16.80
C PRO A 318 12.24 4.57 -16.44
N HIS A 319 11.31 5.20 -17.15
CA HIS A 319 10.85 6.53 -16.73
C HIS A 319 10.16 6.46 -15.36
N MET A 320 10.30 7.52 -14.56
CA MET A 320 9.41 7.83 -13.43
C MET A 320 8.41 8.88 -13.90
N GLY A 321 7.12 8.75 -13.55
CA GLY A 321 6.14 9.78 -13.89
C GLY A 321 6.03 10.03 -15.40
N THR A 322 6.36 11.25 -15.84
CA THR A 322 6.31 11.65 -17.26
C THR A 322 7.58 11.30 -18.03
N GLY A 323 8.70 11.08 -17.34
CA GLY A 323 10.03 10.98 -17.95
C GLY A 323 10.76 12.32 -18.10
N ILE A 324 10.27 13.39 -17.46
CA ILE A 324 10.80 14.75 -17.59
C ILE A 324 11.13 15.27 -16.20
N LEU A 325 12.39 15.59 -15.94
CA LEU A 325 12.80 16.10 -14.62
C LEU A 325 11.93 17.29 -14.18
N PRO A 326 11.56 17.36 -12.87
CA PRO A 326 10.78 18.46 -12.33
C PRO A 326 11.39 19.82 -12.69
N GLN A 327 10.53 20.73 -13.15
CA GLN A 327 10.93 22.08 -13.53
C GLN A 327 10.52 23.09 -12.45
N PRO A 328 11.30 24.17 -12.22
CA PRO A 328 10.95 25.21 -11.24
C PRO A 328 9.59 25.89 -11.49
N ASN A 329 9.14 25.94 -12.75
CA ASN A 329 7.85 26.45 -13.16
C ASN A 329 6.81 25.34 -13.44
N GLY A 330 7.13 24.08 -13.11
CA GLY A 330 6.23 22.95 -13.29
C GLY A 330 4.96 23.09 -12.44
N ASP A 331 3.88 22.45 -12.84
CA ASP A 331 2.62 22.45 -12.10
C ASP A 331 1.97 21.07 -12.19
N SER A 332 0.67 21.00 -11.95
CA SER A 332 -0.10 19.76 -12.01
C SER A 332 -0.15 19.09 -13.38
N ARG A 333 0.42 19.71 -14.43
CA ARG A 333 0.62 19.10 -15.76
C ARG A 333 1.84 18.18 -15.84
N TYR A 334 2.61 18.06 -14.76
CA TYR A 334 3.71 17.10 -14.60
C TYR A 334 3.33 16.02 -13.58
N ALA A 335 4.19 14.99 -13.43
CA ALA A 335 4.00 13.99 -12.39
C ALA A 335 4.11 14.65 -11.00
N HIS A 336 3.05 14.48 -10.22
CA HIS A 336 2.88 15.19 -8.97
C HIS A 336 2.10 14.38 -7.95
N SER A 337 2.30 14.77 -6.69
CA SER A 337 1.46 14.39 -5.56
C SER A 337 1.02 15.69 -4.90
N ARG A 338 -0.25 15.79 -4.55
CA ARG A 338 -0.83 17.01 -3.98
C ARG A 338 -1.82 16.69 -2.88
N GLY A 339 -2.26 17.71 -2.13
CA GLY A 339 -3.09 17.49 -0.94
C GLY A 339 -2.41 16.53 0.02
N ILE A 340 -1.08 16.60 0.12
CA ILE A 340 -0.30 15.76 1.03
C ILE A 340 -0.70 16.11 2.45
N ALA A 341 -1.15 15.10 3.19
CA ALA A 341 -1.56 15.29 4.57
C ALA A 341 -1.39 14.01 5.39
N ILE A 342 -1.28 14.21 6.70
CA ILE A 342 -1.18 13.16 7.72
C ILE A 342 -2.22 13.36 8.80
N SER A 343 -2.60 12.27 9.45
CA SER A 343 -3.51 12.26 10.58
C SER A 343 -2.79 11.76 11.82
N TYR A 344 -3.02 12.45 12.94
CA TYR A 344 -2.47 12.10 14.25
C TYR A 344 -3.52 11.43 15.14
N PRO A 345 -3.11 10.71 16.20
CA PRO A 345 -4.02 10.23 17.23
C PRO A 345 -4.88 11.36 17.81
N ASN A 346 -6.14 11.03 18.15
CA ASN A 346 -7.11 11.95 18.78
C ASN A 346 -7.48 13.20 17.95
N SER A 347 -7.07 13.27 16.69
CA SER A 347 -7.37 14.38 15.78
C SER A 347 -8.79 14.37 15.20
N ARG A 348 -9.63 13.41 15.60
CA ARG A 348 -10.97 13.16 15.00
C ARG A 348 -10.91 12.98 13.48
N SER A 349 -9.86 12.31 13.00
CA SER A 349 -9.60 12.09 11.56
C SER A 349 -9.36 13.37 10.77
N LEU A 350 -8.82 14.41 11.41
CA LEU A 350 -8.34 15.60 10.73
C LEU A 350 -7.00 15.30 10.05
N TYR A 351 -6.95 15.57 8.74
CA TYR A 351 -5.75 15.48 7.94
C TYR A 351 -5.13 16.87 7.80
N VAL A 352 -3.86 17.00 8.19
CA VAL A 352 -3.11 18.26 8.18
C VAL A 352 -1.85 18.13 7.32
N ASN A 353 -1.42 19.26 6.77
CA ASN A 353 -0.14 19.35 6.06
C ASN A 353 1.01 18.97 7.02
N PRO A 354 1.92 18.05 6.64
CA PRO A 354 3.07 17.73 7.48
C PRO A 354 4.07 18.90 7.49
N ASP A 355 4.32 19.52 8.64
CA ASP A 355 5.25 20.67 8.71
C ASP A 355 6.74 20.24 8.68
N ASP A 356 7.06 19.08 9.26
CA ASP A 356 8.43 18.56 9.35
C ASP A 356 8.73 17.47 8.34
N THR A 357 9.18 17.89 7.15
CA THR A 357 9.48 17.00 6.03
C THR A 357 10.86 17.23 5.45
N ILE A 358 11.41 16.22 4.78
CA ILE A 358 12.65 16.28 4.01
C ILE A 358 12.43 15.68 2.62
N LEU A 359 13.17 16.21 1.64
CA LEU A 359 13.23 15.64 0.29
C LEU A 359 14.33 14.58 0.23
N TYR A 360 14.03 13.47 -0.41
CA TYR A 360 14.99 12.40 -0.67
C TYR A 360 14.89 11.97 -2.14
N ALA A 361 16.02 12.02 -2.84
CA ALA A 361 16.17 11.47 -4.16
C ALA A 361 17.45 10.64 -4.21
N SER A 362 17.33 9.35 -4.57
CA SER A 362 18.48 8.44 -4.63
C SER A 362 19.47 8.88 -5.71
N ASP A 363 18.96 9.31 -6.86
CA ASP A 363 19.75 9.71 -8.02
C ASP A 363 19.23 11.01 -8.63
N PRO A 364 19.49 12.19 -8.01
CA PRO A 364 18.89 13.47 -8.40
C PRO A 364 19.12 13.90 -9.86
N LYS A 365 20.13 13.32 -10.52
CA LYS A 365 20.42 13.55 -11.96
C LYS A 365 19.38 12.89 -12.88
N PHE A 366 18.80 11.78 -12.45
CA PHE A 366 17.94 10.92 -13.26
C PHE A 366 16.51 10.85 -12.72
N TYR A 367 16.35 10.90 -11.40
CA TYR A 367 15.06 10.99 -10.72
C TYR A 367 15.17 12.08 -9.67
N ASN A 368 14.30 13.07 -9.74
CA ASN A 368 14.37 14.22 -8.85
C ASN A 368 12.99 14.58 -8.32
N ILE A 369 13.00 15.35 -7.25
CA ILE A 369 11.81 15.84 -6.57
C ILE A 369 11.92 17.33 -6.26
N MET A 370 10.83 18.06 -6.42
CA MET A 370 10.68 19.45 -5.99
C MET A 370 9.46 19.60 -5.12
N ASP A 371 9.63 20.23 -3.97
CA ASP A 371 8.53 20.65 -3.12
C ASP A 371 8.05 22.05 -3.53
N ARG A 372 6.78 22.16 -3.86
CA ARG A 372 6.13 23.44 -4.22
C ARG A 372 5.50 24.11 -3.00
N GLY A 373 5.57 23.47 -1.84
CA GLY A 373 4.96 23.94 -0.62
C GLY A 373 3.44 23.91 -0.69
N TYR A 374 2.80 24.62 0.23
CA TYR A 374 1.36 24.80 0.24
C TYR A 374 0.93 25.74 -0.88
N MET A 375 0.10 25.25 -1.80
CA MET A 375 -0.34 26.03 -2.96
C MET A 375 -1.57 26.89 -2.63
N ASN A 376 -2.65 26.25 -2.15
CA ASN A 376 -3.91 26.84 -1.67
C ASN A 376 -4.83 25.72 -1.17
N ASP A 377 -5.98 26.04 -0.60
CA ASP A 377 -6.91 25.09 0.02
C ASP A 377 -7.45 24.00 -0.93
N ASN A 378 -7.49 24.25 -2.25
CA ASN A 378 -7.95 23.27 -3.24
C ASN A 378 -6.85 22.28 -3.65
N TRP A 379 -5.59 22.71 -3.60
CA TRP A 379 -4.43 21.92 -4.05
C TRP A 379 -3.61 21.34 -2.88
N GLY A 380 -3.70 21.93 -1.69
CA GLY A 380 -2.88 21.62 -0.54
C GLY A 380 -1.38 21.76 -0.83
N ARG A 381 -0.56 21.01 -0.09
CA ARG A 381 0.86 20.87 -0.40
C ARG A 381 1.06 20.03 -1.65
N MET A 382 1.94 20.47 -2.53
CA MET A 382 2.25 19.79 -3.79
C MET A 382 3.74 19.50 -3.90
N ILE A 383 4.06 18.29 -4.39
CA ILE A 383 5.39 17.90 -4.83
C ILE A 383 5.34 17.49 -6.30
N LEU A 384 6.44 17.72 -7.00
CA LEU A 384 6.70 17.21 -8.35
C LEU A 384 7.80 16.17 -8.24
N TYR A 385 7.60 14.95 -8.72
CA TYR A 385 8.60 13.89 -8.73
C TYR A 385 8.57 13.21 -10.09
N ASP A 386 9.72 13.10 -10.73
CA ASP A 386 9.77 12.68 -12.13
C ASP A 386 11.23 12.35 -12.54
N GLY A 387 11.40 11.74 -13.70
CA GLY A 387 12.73 11.47 -14.21
C GLY A 387 12.78 10.59 -15.46
N PRO A 388 13.68 10.87 -16.42
CA PRO A 388 13.81 10.09 -17.65
C PRO A 388 14.34 8.67 -17.44
N GLY A 389 14.89 8.35 -16.26
CA GLY A 389 15.59 7.08 -16.04
C GLY A 389 16.84 6.95 -16.90
N GLY A 390 17.17 5.73 -17.29
CA GLY A 390 18.37 5.41 -18.07
C GLY A 390 19.64 5.21 -17.25
N ILE A 391 19.52 5.02 -15.92
CA ILE A 391 20.63 4.62 -15.06
C ILE A 391 21.05 3.20 -15.48
N LYS A 392 22.33 3.01 -15.78
CA LYS A 392 22.94 1.71 -16.10
C LYS A 392 24.14 1.52 -15.19
N GLY A 393 24.15 0.44 -14.41
CA GLY A 393 25.19 0.15 -13.43
C GLY A 393 25.14 1.06 -12.20
N ALA A 394 24.95 0.44 -11.03
CA ALA A 394 25.33 1.02 -9.74
C ALA A 394 26.42 0.12 -9.15
#